data_AF-A0A318E438-F1
#
_entry.id   AF-A0A318E438-F1
#
_cell.length_a   1.000
_cell.length_b   1.000
_cell.length_c   1.000
_cell.angle_alpha   90.00
_cell.angle_beta   90.00
_cell.angle_gamma   90.00
#
_symmetry.space_group_name_H-M   'P 1'
#
loop_
_entity.id
_entity.type
_entity.pdbx_description
1 polymer ?
#
loop_
_entity_poly.entity_id
_entity_poly.type
_entity_poly.pdbx_seq_one_letter_code
_entity_poly.pdbx_strand_id
1 'polypeptide(L)'
;NVGNRGQRVPDWHLDPLKHELIQSVLKLTRGADPWQIYHALLQPRSMLRGCSALEGVTAGNLDKLVMAVSTAVKESEWTPLRVGVA
;
A
#
# COMPACT_ATOMS: atom_id res chain seq x y z
N ASN A 1 36.10 -14.26 7.21
CA ASN A 1 35.21 -13.67 6.16
C ASN A 1 33.82 -13.44 6.72
N VAL A 2 33.63 -12.30 7.37
CA VAL A 2 32.31 -11.81 7.83
C VAL A 2 31.94 -10.66 6.90
N GLY A 3 30.78 -10.74 6.24
CA GLY A 3 30.22 -9.61 5.49
C GLY A 3 29.50 -10.02 4.20
N ASN A 4 28.25 -10.50 4.34
CA ASN A 4 27.14 -10.30 3.38
C ASN A 4 25.87 -11.09 3.75
N ARG A 5 25.58 -11.28 5.05
CA ARG A 5 24.35 -11.96 5.52
C ARG A 5 23.52 -11.02 6.38
N GLY A 6 22.73 -10.10 5.81
CA GLY A 6 21.90 -9.29 6.72
C GLY A 6 20.83 -8.34 6.20
N GLN A 7 20.77 -7.96 4.92
CA GLN A 7 19.69 -7.08 4.44
C GLN A 7 19.40 -7.38 2.97
N ARG A 8 18.71 -8.50 2.72
CA ARG A 8 17.96 -8.63 1.47
C ARG A 8 16.81 -7.63 1.59
N VAL A 9 17.01 -6.45 0.98
CA VAL A 9 15.93 -5.54 0.66
C VAL A 9 14.85 -6.39 -0.02
N PRO A 10 13.64 -6.49 0.54
CA PRO A 10 12.59 -7.25 -0.10
C PRO A 10 12.40 -6.74 -1.54
N ASP A 11 12.12 -7.62 -2.50
CA ASP A 11 12.09 -7.21 -3.91
C ASP A 11 11.08 -6.07 -4.19
N TRP A 12 10.06 -5.90 -3.34
CA TRP A 12 9.15 -4.76 -3.41
C TRP A 12 9.83 -3.40 -3.16
N HIS A 13 10.91 -3.38 -2.40
CA HIS A 13 11.68 -2.19 -2.08
C HIS A 13 12.82 -1.95 -3.10
N LEU A 14 12.83 -2.70 -4.21
CA LEU A 14 13.64 -2.41 -5.41
C LEU A 14 12.79 -1.86 -6.55
N ASP A 15 11.47 -1.85 -6.41
CA ASP A 15 10.56 -1.39 -7.46
C ASP A 15 10.27 0.11 -7.31
N PRO A 16 10.71 0.96 -8.25
CA PRO A 16 10.44 2.38 -8.21
C PRO A 16 8.94 2.68 -8.30
N LEU A 17 8.14 1.84 -8.97
CA LEU A 17 6.70 2.06 -9.08
C LEU A 17 5.98 1.84 -7.75
N LYS A 18 6.42 0.86 -6.97
CA LYS A 18 5.85 0.60 -5.63
C LYS A 18 6.19 1.74 -4.68
N HIS A 19 7.41 2.28 -4.76
CA HIS A 19 7.78 3.47 -4.00
C HIS A 19 6.97 4.69 -4.37
N GLU A 20 6.81 4.97 -5.66
CA GLU A 20 6.01 6.11 -6.13
C GLU A 20 4.55 5.99 -5.69
N LEU A 21 3.97 4.79 -5.73
CA LEU A 21 2.63 4.54 -5.21
C LEU A 21 2.54 4.88 -3.72
N ILE A 22 3.43 4.32 -2.90
CA ILE A 22 3.43 4.53 -1.44
C ILE A 22 3.63 6.02 -1.11
N GLN A 23 4.62 6.67 -1.74
CA GLN A 23 4.91 8.09 -1.54
C GLN A 23 3.74 8.98 -1.93
N SER A 24 3.08 8.69 -3.05
CA SER A 24 1.91 9.44 -3.51
C SER A 24 0.72 9.28 -2.58
N VAL A 25 0.47 8.06 -2.10
CA VAL A 25 -0.59 7.81 -1.11
C VAL A 25 -0.29 8.54 0.20
N LEU A 26 0.93 8.43 0.74
CA LEU A 26 1.34 9.14 1.96
C LEU A 26 1.19 10.67 1.85
N LYS A 27 1.48 11.23 0.67
CA LYS A 27 1.32 12.67 0.40
C LYS A 27 -0.15 13.10 0.39
N LEU A 28 -1.06 12.22 -0.04
CA LEU A 28 -2.51 12.50 -0.10
C LEU A 28 -3.22 12.21 1.21
N THR A 29 -2.76 11.21 1.97
CA THR A 29 -3.35 10.81 3.25
C THR A 29 -2.55 11.38 4.42
N ARG A 30 -2.23 12.68 4.36
CA ARG A 30 -1.50 13.37 5.44
C ARG A 30 -2.28 13.28 6.75
N GLY A 31 -1.74 12.55 7.72
CA GLY A 31 -2.37 12.33 9.03
C GLY A 31 -3.03 10.97 9.21
N ALA A 32 -3.15 10.17 8.15
CA ALA A 32 -3.65 8.80 8.26
C ALA A 32 -2.62 7.89 8.92
N ASP A 33 -3.11 6.92 9.68
CA ASP A 33 -2.28 5.96 10.37
C ASP A 33 -1.46 5.09 9.38
N PRO A 34 -0.13 4.93 9.58
CA PRO A 34 0.71 4.16 8.68
C PRO A 34 0.26 2.71 8.47
N TRP A 35 -0.35 2.08 9.49
CA TRP A 35 -0.89 0.73 9.35
C TRP A 35 -2.15 0.70 8.48
N GLN A 36 -3.02 1.71 8.58
CA GLN A 36 -4.18 1.82 7.69
C GLN A 36 -3.77 1.94 6.22
N ILE A 37 -2.73 2.73 5.95
CA ILE A 37 -2.16 2.88 4.61
C ILE A 37 -1.58 1.54 4.13
N TYR A 38 -0.81 0.86 4.98
CA TYR A 38 -0.26 -0.44 4.65
C TYR A 38 -1.34 -1.50 4.35
N HIS A 39 -2.38 -1.56 5.18
CA HIS A 39 -3.51 -2.47 4.96
C HIS A 39 -4.26 -2.15 3.66
N ALA A 40 -4.51 -0.88 3.36
CA ALA A 40 -5.19 -0.47 2.13
C ALA A 40 -4.36 -0.77 0.86
N LEU A 41 -3.04 -0.77 0.96
CA LEU A 41 -2.12 -1.16 -0.11
C LEU A 41 -2.11 -2.68 -0.35
N LEU A 42 -2.21 -3.47 0.72
CA LEU A 42 -2.27 -4.93 0.64
C LEU A 42 -3.65 -5.46 0.25
N GLN A 43 -4.70 -4.66 0.44
CA GLN A 43 -6.05 -5.12 0.13
C GLN A 43 -6.21 -5.50 -1.35
N PRO A 44 -6.75 -6.69 -1.64
CA PRO A 44 -7.00 -7.15 -3.00
C PRO A 44 -8.08 -6.29 -3.65
N ARG A 45 -7.84 -5.87 -4.89
CA ARG A 45 -8.74 -4.97 -5.62
C ARG A 45 -9.30 -5.66 -6.84
N SER A 46 -10.62 -5.54 -7.04
CA SER A 46 -11.31 -6.09 -8.21
C SER A 46 -10.72 -5.57 -9.53
N MET A 47 -10.33 -4.30 -9.57
CA MET A 47 -9.64 -3.68 -10.71
C MET A 47 -8.29 -4.36 -11.06
N LEU A 48 -7.67 -5.02 -10.08
CA LEU A 48 -6.41 -5.76 -10.23
C LEU A 48 -6.65 -7.27 -10.27
N ARG A 49 -7.86 -7.72 -10.64
CA ARG A 49 -8.25 -9.15 -10.67
C ARG A 49 -8.02 -9.86 -9.32
N GLY A 50 -8.15 -9.13 -8.21
CA GLY A 50 -7.92 -9.66 -6.87
C GLY A 50 -6.47 -9.56 -6.38
N CYS A 51 -5.55 -8.98 -7.14
CA CYS A 51 -4.21 -8.67 -6.65
C CYS A 51 -4.20 -7.41 -5.77
N SER A 52 -3.19 -7.30 -4.91
CA SER A 52 -2.96 -6.10 -4.09
C SER A 52 -2.48 -4.92 -4.93
N ALA A 53 -2.61 -3.70 -4.41
CA ALA A 53 -2.10 -2.51 -5.10
C ALA A 53 -0.58 -2.58 -5.30
N LEU A 54 0.15 -3.22 -4.38
CA LEU A 54 1.59 -3.43 -4.48
C LEU A 54 2.00 -4.45 -5.56
N GLU A 55 1.15 -5.44 -5.84
CA GLU A 55 1.44 -6.45 -6.86
C GLU A 55 0.99 -6.03 -8.26
N GLY A 56 -0.13 -5.31 -8.36
CA GLY A 56 -0.72 -4.92 -9.63
C GLY A 56 -0.34 -3.51 -10.11
N VAL A 57 0.55 -2.80 -9.42
CA VAL A 57 0.98 -1.46 -9.84
C VAL A 57 1.77 -1.51 -11.14
N THR A 58 1.40 -0.65 -12.06
CA THR A 58 2.06 -0.42 -13.34
C THR A 58 2.07 1.08 -13.62
N ALA A 59 2.99 1.55 -14.48
CA ALA A 59 3.03 2.96 -14.86
C ALA A 59 1.69 3.47 -15.45
N GLY A 60 0.90 2.61 -16.08
CA GLY A 60 -0.39 2.97 -16.69
C GLY A 60 -1.58 3.00 -15.72
N ASN A 61 -1.44 2.44 -14.51
CA ASN A 61 -2.52 2.41 -13.51
C ASN A 61 -2.14 3.07 -12.17
N LEU A 62 -0.93 3.62 -12.06
CA LEU A 62 -0.39 4.23 -10.83
C LEU A 62 -1.33 5.29 -10.25
N ASP A 63 -1.70 6.29 -11.04
CA ASP A 63 -2.59 7.39 -10.59
C ASP A 63 -3.95 6.88 -10.09
N LYS A 64 -4.53 5.92 -10.82
CA LYS A 64 -5.80 5.27 -10.43
C LYS A 64 -5.67 4.51 -9.12
N LEU A 65 -4.55 3.82 -8.91
CA LEU A 65 -4.28 3.10 -7.67
C LEU A 65 -4.01 4.06 -6.51
N VAL A 66 -3.28 5.14 -6.73
CA VAL A 66 -3.07 6.18 -5.72
C VAL A 66 -4.41 6.72 -5.24
N MET A 67 -5.28 7.15 -6.15
CA MET A 67 -6.62 7.63 -5.80
C MET A 67 -7.45 6.57 -5.09
N ALA A 68 -7.49 5.34 -5.62
CA ALA A 68 -8.29 4.27 -5.03
C ALA A 68 -7.77 3.85 -3.64
N VAL A 69 -6.46 3.90 -3.40
CA VAL A 69 -5.87 3.59 -2.09
C VAL A 69 -6.13 4.73 -1.12
N SER A 70 -5.91 5.98 -1.52
CA SER A 70 -6.18 7.14 -0.66
C SER A 70 -7.66 7.25 -0.28
N THR A 71 -8.59 6.95 -1.19
CA THR A 71 -10.02 6.89 -0.86
C THR A 71 -10.32 5.77 0.13
N ALA A 72 -9.78 4.56 -0.10
CA ALA A 72 -9.97 3.44 0.84
C ALA A 72 -9.41 3.74 2.24
N VAL A 73 -8.25 4.41 2.33
CA VAL A 73 -7.69 4.84 3.62
C VAL A 73 -8.63 5.81 4.32
N LYS A 74 -9.16 6.81 3.62
CA LYS A 74 -10.13 7.78 4.18
C LYS A 74 -11.43 7.11 4.62
N GLU A 75 -11.89 6.06 3.92
CA GLU A 75 -13.06 5.28 4.33
C GLU A 75 -12.76 4.41 5.57
N SER A 76 -11.55 3.86 5.67
CA SER A 76 -11.08 3.14 6.85
C SER A 76 -10.89 4.04 8.08
N GLU A 77 -10.60 5.34 7.89
CA GLU A 77 -10.59 6.31 9.01
C GLU A 77 -11.97 6.46 9.66
N TRP A 78 -13.06 6.25 8.90
CA TRP A 78 -14.43 6.34 9.40
C TRP A 78 -14.98 5.00 9.90
N THR A 79 -14.36 3.88 9.53
CA THR A 79 -14.68 2.57 10.08
C THR A 79 -13.64 2.23 11.15
N PRO A 80 -13.87 2.59 12.43
CA PRO A 80 -13.04 2.04 13.49
C PRO A 80 -13.17 0.54 13.34
N LEU A 81 -12.03 -0.14 13.17
CA LEU A 81 -11.94 -1.59 13.20
C LEU A 81 -12.88 -2.06 14.31
N ARG A 82 -14.00 -2.70 13.93
CA ARG A 82 -14.78 -3.52 14.86
C ARG A 82 -13.90 -4.72 15.17
N VAL A 83 -12.84 -4.51 15.94
CA VAL A 83 -12.17 -5.56 16.69
C VAL A 83 -13.04 -5.79 17.92
N GLY A 84 -14.15 -6.47 17.67
CA GLY A 84 -15.05 -6.97 18.69
C GLY A 84 -15.33 -8.42 18.40
N VAL A 85 -14.96 -9.25 19.37
CA VAL A 85 -15.37 -10.64 19.66
C VAL A 85 -14.94 -11.72 18.65
N ALA A 86 -14.37 -12.85 19.07
CA ALA A 86 -14.49 -13.58 20.33
C ALA A 86 -13.18 -14.26 20.76
#